data_AF-A0A967YRI0-F1
#
_entry.id   AF-A0A967YRI0-F1
#
_cell.length_a   1.000
_cell.length_b   1.000
_cell.length_c   1.000
_cell.angle_alpha   90.00
_cell.angle_beta   90.00
_cell.angle_gamma   90.00
#
_symmetry.space_group_name_H-M   'P 1'
#
loop_
_entity.id
_entity.type
_entity.pdbx_description
1 polymer ?
#
loop_
_entity_poly.entity_id
_entity_poly.type
_entity_poly.pdbx_seq_one_letter_code
_entity_poly.pdbx_strand_id
1 'polypeptide(L)' 'MAIHREMSRFSDRLKQERESLPTLKMRVGIHTGPVVVGTLGNDLRVEFKAVGDTVNLASRMEGLAEPGATYVTEDT' A
#
# COMPACT_ATOMS: atom_id res chain seq x y z
N MET A 1 -13.19 0.57 -7.12
CA MET A 1 -12.41 0.50 -5.86
C MET A 1 -12.83 1.63 -4.92
N ALA A 2 -13.38 1.32 -3.73
CA ALA A 2 -13.88 2.33 -2.80
C ALA A 2 -12.78 3.25 -2.24
N ILE A 3 -11.61 2.68 -1.94
CA ILE A 3 -10.50 3.42 -1.34
C ILE A 3 -9.93 4.51 -2.28
N HIS A 4 -9.74 4.20 -3.57
CA HIS A 4 -9.27 5.19 -4.55
C HIS A 4 -10.24 6.35 -4.74
N ARG A 5 -11.54 6.06 -4.67
CA ARG A 5 -12.58 7.09 -4.71
C ARG A 5 -12.54 7.98 -3.47
N GLU A 6 -12.40 7.41 -2.29
CA GLU A 6 -12.27 8.20 -1.06
C GLU A 6 -10.98 9.03 -1.03
N MET A 7 -9.87 8.49 -1.56
CA MET A 7 -8.63 9.25 -1.74
C MET A 7 -8.81 10.43 -2.69
N SER A 8 -9.54 10.26 -3.80
CA SER A 8 -9.87 11.36 -4.70
C SER A 8 -10.70 12.43 -3.99
N ARG A 9 -11.78 12.03 -3.30
CA ARG A 9 -12.64 12.95 -2.53
C ARG A 9 -11.87 13.71 -1.46
N PHE A 10 -10.95 13.03 -0.78
CA PHE A 10 -10.09 13.66 0.21
C PHE A 10 -9.13 14.65 -0.44
N SER A 11 -8.51 14.29 -1.57
CA SER A 11 -7.67 15.22 -2.33
C SER A 11 -8.45 16.46 -2.79
N ASP A 12 -9.70 16.31 -3.20
CA ASP A 12 -10.54 17.43 -3.66
C ASP A 12 -10.88 18.37 -2.49
N ARG A 13 -11.21 17.83 -1.32
CA ARG A 13 -11.41 18.63 -0.09
C ARG A 13 -10.15 19.40 0.30
N LEU A 14 -8.99 18.75 0.28
CA LEU A 14 -7.71 19.40 0.61
C LEU A 14 -7.38 20.57 -0.33
N LYS A 15 -7.68 20.43 -1.62
CA LYS A 15 -7.49 21.51 -2.60
C LYS A 15 -8.41 22.71 -2.34
N GLN A 16 -9.61 22.49 -1.80
CA GLN A 16 -10.54 23.56 -1.45
C GLN A 16 -10.10 24.32 -0.19
N GLU A 17 -9.47 23.64 0.77
CA GLU A 17 -8.99 24.25 2.02
C GLU A 17 -7.64 24.97 1.85
N ARG A 18 -6.79 24.49 0.94
CA ARG A 18 -5.48 25.07 0.66
C ARG A 18 -5.26 25.13 -0.85
N GLU A 19 -5.32 26.32 -1.41
CA GLU A 19 -4.90 26.54 -2.79
C GLU A 19 -3.48 26.01 -3.00
N SER A 20 -3.22 25.43 -4.17
CA SER A 20 -1.93 24.91 -4.65
C SER A 20 -1.39 23.59 -4.08
N LEU A 21 -2.19 22.81 -3.34
CA LEU A 21 -1.78 21.42 -3.01
C LEU A 21 -1.85 20.48 -4.23
N PRO A 22 -0.86 19.59 -4.42
CA PRO A 22 -0.88 18.61 -5.50
C PRO A 22 -2.01 17.58 -5.30
N THR A 23 -2.46 16.97 -6.39
CA THR A 23 -3.44 15.88 -6.33
C THR A 23 -2.85 14.69 -5.60
N LEU A 24 -3.49 14.26 -4.51
CA LEU A 24 -3.10 13.08 -3.77
C LEU A 24 -3.63 11.84 -4.49
N LYS A 25 -2.73 10.91 -4.82
CA LYS A 25 -3.05 9.61 -5.41
C LYS A 25 -2.33 8.53 -4.63
N MET A 26 -2.92 7.34 -4.61
CA MET A 26 -2.38 6.16 -3.93
C MET A 26 -2.15 5.04 -4.95
N ARG A 27 -1.07 4.29 -4.78
CA ARG A 27 -0.79 3.04 -5.50
C ARG A 27 -1.02 1.88 -4.54
N VAL A 28 -1.51 0.75 -5.06
CA VAL A 28 -1.72 -0.47 -4.26
C VAL A 28 -1.19 -1.67 -5.03
N GLY A 29 -0.34 -2.46 -4.40
CA GLY A 29 0.12 -3.76 -4.89
C GLY A 29 -0.36 -4.88 -3.97
N ILE A 30 -0.86 -5.97 -4.56
CA ILE A 30 -1.35 -7.13 -3.83
C ILE A 30 -0.67 -8.39 -4.38
N HIS A 31 -0.22 -9.24 -3.48
CA HIS A 31 0.31 -10.57 -3.78
C HIS A 31 0.08 -11.50 -2.58
N THR A 32 -0.15 -12.79 -2.85
CA THR A 32 -0.34 -13.84 -1.84
C THR A 32 0.70 -14.93 -2.05
N GLY A 33 1.25 -15.45 -0.96
CA GLY A 33 2.29 -16.46 -1.00
C GLY A 33 2.79 -16.82 0.40
N PRO A 34 3.67 -17.82 0.52
CA PRO A 34 4.23 -18.22 1.81
C PRO A 34 5.10 -17.09 2.38
N VAL A 35 5.01 -16.88 3.70
CA VAL A 35 5.83 -15.91 4.43
C VAL A 35 6.36 -16.53 5.72
N VAL A 36 7.56 -16.11 6.13
CA VAL A 36 8.05 -16.41 7.47
C VAL A 36 7.67 -15.25 8.36
N VAL A 37 6.96 -15.57 9.46
CA VAL A 37 6.63 -14.60 10.50
C VAL A 37 7.63 -14.76 11.63
N GLY A 38 8.34 -13.69 11.95
CA GLY A 38 9.29 -13.65 13.05
C GLY A 38 8.97 -12.52 14.02
N THR A 39 9.35 -12.71 15.28
CA THR A 39 9.34 -11.65 16.29
C THR A 39 10.69 -10.94 16.26
N LEU A 40 10.70 -9.64 15.98
CA LEU A 40 11.91 -8.82 16.08
C LEU A 40 11.78 -7.85 17.27
N GLY A 41 12.48 -8.13 18.38
CA GLY A 41 12.52 -7.25 19.56
C GLY A 41 12.96 -7.95 20.85
N ASN A 42 13.49 -7.19 21.81
CA ASN A 42 13.80 -7.63 23.18
C ASN A 42 12.61 -7.29 24.10
N ASP A 43 12.01 -8.31 24.72
CA ASP A 43 10.99 -8.39 25.80
C ASP A 43 9.80 -7.38 25.93
N LEU A 44 9.75 -6.25 25.21
CA LEU A 44 8.69 -5.23 25.38
C LEU A 44 8.03 -4.76 24.06
N ARG A 45 8.46 -5.24 22.89
CA ARG A 45 7.79 -5.03 21.61
C ARG A 45 7.93 -6.25 20.70
N VAL A 46 6.82 -6.97 20.52
CA VAL A 46 6.70 -8.04 19.52
C VAL A 46 6.16 -7.41 18.24
N GLU A 47 7.03 -7.04 17.31
CA GLU A 47 6.61 -6.67 15.96
C GLU A 47 6.44 -7.95 15.13
N PHE A 48 5.20 -8.28 14.76
CA PHE A 48 4.90 -9.33 13.79
C PHE A 48 5.22 -8.81 12.40
N LYS A 49 6.35 -9.22 11.85
CA LYS A 49 6.77 -8.90 10.49
C LYS A 49 6.71 -10.15 9.62
N ALA A 50 5.98 -10.08 8.52
CA ALA A 50 6.13 -11.02 7.43
C ALA A 50 7.43 -10.68 6.68
N VAL A 51 8.32 -11.65 6.57
CA VAL A 51 9.58 -11.52 5.84
C VAL A 51 9.63 -12.61 4.76
N GLY A 52 9.99 -12.23 3.54
CA GLY A 52 10.12 -13.14 2.42
C GLY A 52 9.78 -12.51 1.07
N ASP A 53 9.98 -13.28 0.00
CA ASP A 53 9.79 -12.86 -1.38
C ASP A 53 8.36 -12.41 -1.69
N THR A 54 7.37 -12.99 -1.01
CA THR A 54 5.96 -12.59 -1.12
C THR A 54 5.74 -11.10 -0.81
N VAL A 55 6.38 -10.58 0.26
CA VAL A 55 6.26 -9.15 0.64
C VAL A 55 6.97 -8.27 -0.38
N ASN A 56 8.13 -8.71 -0.86
CA ASN A 56 8.88 -8.00 -1.89
C ASN A 56 8.09 -7.91 -3.21
N LEU A 57 7.39 -8.99 -3.59
CA LEU A 57 6.60 -9.01 -4.81
C LEU A 57 5.37 -8.10 -4.71
N ALA A 58 4.68 -8.08 -3.57
CA ALA A 58 3.60 -7.11 -3.31
C ALA A 58 4.11 -5.66 -3.43
N SER A 59 5.29 -5.35 -2.87
CA SER A 59 5.92 -4.03 -3.00
C SER A 59 6.29 -3.71 -4.45
N ARG A 60 6.80 -4.67 -5.23
CA ARG A 60 7.05 -4.47 -6.67
C ARG A 60 5.78 -4.17 -7.43
N MET A 61 4.66 -4.85 -7.12
CA MET A 61 3.37 -4.57 -7.76
C MET A 61 2.88 -3.16 -7.44
N GLU A 62 3.08 -2.68 -6.21
CA GLU A 62 2.75 -1.30 -5.84
C GLU A 62 3.59 -0.28 -6.62
N GLY A 63 4.91 -0.51 -6.73
CA GLY A 63 5.80 0.36 -7.49
C GLY A 63 5.47 0.42 -8.99
N LEU A 64 4.95 -0.67 -9.55
CA LEU A 64 4.50 -0.73 -10.95
C LEU A 64 3.09 -0.18 -11.17
N ALA A 65 2.26 -0.12 -10.12
CA ALA A 65 0.88 0.35 -10.24
C ALA A 65 0.82 1.83 -10.62
N GLU A 66 -0.02 2.17 -11.59
CA GLU A 66 -0.29 3.58 -11.93
C GLU A 66 -0.90 4.33 -10.73
N PRO A 67 -0.67 5.65 -10.57
CA PRO A 67 -1.29 6.42 -9.51
C PRO A 67 -2.83 6.35 -9.54
N GLY A 68 -3.43 5.83 -8.46
CA GLY A 68 -4.86 5.59 -8.35
C GLY A 68 -5.31 4.19 -8.80
N ALA A 69 -4.35 3.30 -9.10
CA ALA A 69 -4.61 1.92 -9.50
C ALA A 69 -4.23 0.92 -8.40
N THR A 70 -4.74 -0.30 -8.58
CA THR A 70 -4.40 -1.47 -7.75
C THR A 70 -3.98 -2.58 -8.68
N TYR A 71 -2.75 -3.07 -8.52
CA TYR A 71 -2.23 -4.20 -9.28
C TYR A 71 -2.18 -5.43 -8.38
N VAL A 72 -2.54 -6.58 -8.96
CA VAL A 72 -2.60 -7.88 -8.30
C VAL A 72 -1.82 -8.85 -9.17
N THR A 73 -0.96 -9.66 -8.57
CA THR A 73 -0.28 -10.74 -9.30
C THR A 73 -1.27 -11.81 -9.74
N GLU A 74 -1.01 -12.45 -10.88
CA GLU A 74 -1.86 -13.52 -11.42
C GLU A 74 -1.94 -14.75 -10.49
N ASP A 75 -0.83 -15.09 -9.81
CA ASP A 75 -0.72 -16.24 -8.88
C ASP A 75 -1.37 -16.01 -7.50
N THR A 76 -2.45 -15.24 -7.42
CA THR A 76 -3.16 -14.99 -6.14
C THR A 76 -4.11 -16.12 -5.77
#